data_AF-A0A803NGM8-F1
#
_entry.id   AF-A0A803NGM8-F1
#
_cell.length_a   1.000
_cell.length_b   1.000
_cell.length_c   1.000
_cell.angle_alpha   90.00
_cell.angle_beta   90.00
_cell.angle_gamma   90.00
#
_symmetry.space_group_name_H-M   'P 1'
#
loop_
_entity.id
_entity.type
_entity.pdbx_description
1 polymer ?
#
loop_
_entity_poly.entity_id
_entity_poly.type
_entity_poly.pdbx_seq_one_letter_code
_entity_poly.pdbx_strand_id
1 'polypeptide(L)'
;MPKKGPHLSFSDRAKAVWNKVQFQMFIPNISNLNGYDIFSHIAATNNDVDLEKIVCLIWCIWHERNKELHGTKLKPADIICIFSASHLDQYHKATLSTVIQNSNTSKPPDPHTASHTTP
;
A
#
# COMPACT_ATOMS: atom_id res chain seq x y z
N MET A 1 -23.51 26.18 4.90
CA MET A 1 -22.21 26.23 4.20
C MET A 1 -21.38 25.02 4.59
N PRO A 2 -21.00 24.12 3.67
CA PRO A 2 -20.17 22.98 4.03
C PRO A 2 -18.74 23.46 4.25
N LYS A 3 -18.20 23.17 5.43
CA LYS A 3 -16.80 23.46 5.78
C LYS A 3 -15.91 22.61 4.88
N LYS A 4 -15.06 23.23 4.06
CA LYS A 4 -14.00 22.54 3.31
C LYS A 4 -13.14 21.78 4.31
N GLY A 5 -13.26 20.45 4.32
CA GLY A 5 -12.44 19.59 5.16
C GLY A 5 -10.98 19.67 4.72
N PRO A 6 -10.01 19.63 5.64
CA PRO A 6 -8.60 19.63 5.29
C PRO A 6 -8.29 18.41 4.42
N HIS A 7 -7.65 18.66 3.27
CA HIS A 7 -7.19 17.66 2.31
C HIS A 7 -6.58 16.45 3.03
N LEU A 8 -7.04 15.26 2.65
CA LEU A 8 -6.92 14.01 3.41
C LEU A 8 -5.49 13.56 3.75
N SER A 9 -4.45 14.14 3.14
CA SER A 9 -3.05 13.76 3.32
C SER A 9 -2.21 14.71 4.19
N PHE A 10 -2.73 15.87 4.63
CA PHE A 10 -1.93 16.90 5.33
C PHE A 10 -2.58 17.49 6.57
N SER A 11 -3.18 16.63 7.41
CA SER A 11 -3.39 17.02 8.82
C SER A 11 -2.03 17.18 9.51
N ASP A 12 -1.96 17.95 10.60
CA ASP A 12 -0.73 18.08 11.40
C ASP A 12 -0.18 16.73 11.88
N ARG A 13 -1.06 15.72 11.95
CA ARG A 13 -0.71 14.34 12.24
C ARG A 13 -0.05 13.62 11.07
N ALA A 14 -0.51 13.81 9.84
CA ALA A 14 0.19 13.30 8.67
C ALA A 14 1.59 13.91 8.59
N LYS A 15 1.74 15.21 8.85
CA LYS A 15 3.06 15.87 8.96
C LYS A 15 3.92 15.22 10.05
N ALA A 16 3.36 14.90 11.21
CA ALA A 16 4.09 14.22 12.29
C ALA A 16 4.56 12.81 11.90
N VAL A 17 3.77 12.06 11.12
CA VAL A 17 4.20 10.77 10.56
C VAL A 17 5.32 10.98 9.54
N TRP A 18 5.14 11.92 8.60
CA TRP A 18 6.14 12.22 7.58
C TRP A 18 7.49 12.68 8.17
N ASN A 19 7.48 13.51 9.20
CA ASN A 19 8.71 13.98 9.88
C ASN A 19 9.49 12.86 10.57
N LYS A 20 8.84 11.74 10.91
CA LYS A 20 9.48 10.60 11.57
C LYS A 20 10.06 9.59 10.60
N VAL A 21 9.69 9.69 9.33
CA VAL A 21 10.09 8.76 8.30
C VAL A 21 11.38 9.28 7.68
N GLN A 22 12.46 8.50 7.76
CA GLN A 22 13.79 8.92 7.30
C GLN A 22 13.98 8.89 5.78
N PHE A 23 12.91 8.74 5.00
CA PHE A 23 13.02 8.85 3.55
C PHE A 23 13.23 10.32 3.17
N GLN A 24 14.29 10.60 2.40
CA GLN A 24 14.45 11.87 1.70
C GLN A 24 13.41 11.93 0.56
N MET A 25 12.14 12.11 0.93
CA MET A 25 11.09 12.28 -0.05
C MET A 25 11.02 13.75 -0.41
N PHE A 26 11.26 14.06 -1.68
CA PHE A 26 10.92 15.37 -2.21
C PHE A 26 9.40 15.43 -2.35
N ILE A 27 8.72 15.88 -1.30
CA ILE A 27 7.28 16.12 -1.36
C ILE A 27 7.10 17.52 -1.96
N PRO A 28 6.65 17.64 -3.23
CA PRO A 28 6.47 18.95 -3.86
C PRO A 28 5.44 19.76 -3.10
N ASN A 29 5.46 21.10 -3.17
CA ASN A 29 4.52 21.92 -2.43
C ASN A 29 3.05 21.61 -2.81
N ILE A 30 2.34 20.96 -1.90
CA ILE A 30 1.15 20.13 -2.15
C ILE A 30 -0.13 20.95 -2.10
N SER A 31 -0.05 22.19 -1.59
CA SER A 31 -1.20 23.08 -1.44
C SER A 31 -1.88 23.40 -2.77
N ASN A 32 -1.18 23.20 -3.90
CA ASN A 32 -1.66 23.54 -5.24
C ASN A 32 -1.79 22.33 -6.18
N LEU A 33 -1.50 21.11 -5.72
CA LEU A 33 -1.47 19.91 -6.58
C LEU A 33 -2.71 19.04 -6.35
N ASN A 34 -3.27 18.50 -7.44
CA ASN A 34 -4.31 17.48 -7.33
C ASN A 34 -3.69 16.15 -6.84
N GLY A 35 -4.51 15.27 -6.25
CA GLY A 35 -4.08 13.95 -5.80
C GLY A 35 -3.33 13.17 -6.89
N TYR A 36 -3.84 13.25 -8.13
CA TYR A 36 -3.20 12.64 -9.30
C TYR A 36 -1.77 13.15 -9.53
N ASP A 37 -1.56 14.47 -9.52
CA ASP A 37 -0.25 15.06 -9.77
C ASP A 37 0.76 14.69 -8.70
N ILE A 38 0.29 14.57 -7.45
CA ILE A 38 1.10 14.13 -6.31
C ILE A 38 1.55 12.68 -6.52
N PHE A 39 0.63 11.78 -6.85
CA PHE A 39 0.98 10.37 -7.09
C PHE A 39 1.88 10.18 -8.31
N SER A 40 1.59 10.89 -9.41
CA SER A 40 2.41 10.86 -10.62
C SER A 40 3.83 11.37 -10.36
N HIS A 41 3.99 12.44 -9.59
CA HIS A 41 5.31 12.96 -9.22
C HIS A 41 6.07 11.99 -8.30
N ILE A 42 5.39 11.42 -7.30
CA ILE A 42 5.99 10.42 -6.41
C ILE A 42 6.44 9.19 -7.21
N ALA A 43 5.62 8.68 -8.12
CA ALA A 43 5.97 7.54 -8.97
C ALA A 43 7.13 7.84 -9.92
N ALA A 44 7.21 9.06 -10.46
CA ALA A 44 8.27 9.45 -11.38
C ALA A 44 9.65 9.66 -10.71
N THR A 45 9.67 9.92 -9.39
CA THR A 45 10.88 10.36 -8.68
C THR A 45 11.49 9.28 -7.77
N ASN A 46 10.74 8.22 -7.46
CA ASN A 46 11.18 7.17 -6.54
C ASN A 46 11.37 5.85 -7.29
N ASN A 47 12.30 5.01 -6.81
CA ASN A 47 12.42 3.62 -7.27
C ASN A 47 11.23 2.78 -6.77
N ASP A 48 11.01 1.62 -7.36
CA ASP A 48 9.85 0.76 -7.03
C ASP A 48 9.76 0.41 -5.53
N VAL A 49 10.90 0.12 -4.90
CA VAL A 49 10.98 -0.27 -3.49
C VAL A 49 10.56 0.87 -2.57
N ASP A 50 11.00 2.09 -2.85
CA ASP A 50 10.64 3.26 -2.07
C ASP A 50 9.21 3.71 -2.39
N LEU A 51 8.77 3.58 -3.64
CA LEU A 51 7.39 3.83 -4.04
C LEU A 51 6.41 2.93 -3.26
N GLU A 52 6.69 1.64 -3.13
CA GLU A 52 5.88 0.72 -2.33
C GLU A 52 5.77 1.14 -0.87
N LYS A 53 6.89 1.53 -0.24
CA LYS A 53 6.90 2.03 1.14
C LYS A 53 6.05 3.29 1.27
N ILE A 54 6.19 4.21 0.31
CA ILE A 54 5.46 5.48 0.30
C ILE A 54 3.96 5.24 0.15
N VAL A 55 3.55 4.40 -0.81
CA VAL A 55 2.14 4.07 -1.05
C VAL A 55 1.55 3.35 0.16
N CYS A 56 2.27 2.39 0.75
CA CYS A 56 1.84 1.67 1.95
C CYS A 56 1.63 2.64 3.13
N LEU A 57 2.55 3.59 3.33
CA LEU A 57 2.47 4.59 4.38
C LEU A 57 1.30 5.57 4.16
N ILE A 58 1.10 6.05 2.93
CA ILE A 58 -0.04 6.91 2.58
C ILE A 58 -1.36 6.18 2.89
N TRP A 59 -1.46 4.91 2.51
CA TRP A 59 -2.63 4.09 2.81
C TRP A 59 -2.86 3.95 4.33
N CYS A 60 -1.80 3.70 5.10
CA CYS A 60 -1.90 3.62 6.57
C CYS A 60 -2.38 4.94 7.20
N ILE A 61 -1.87 6.08 6.75
CA ILE A 61 -2.29 7.41 7.22
C ILE A 61 -3.78 7.63 6.90
N TRP A 62 -4.19 7.33 5.66
CA TRP A 62 -5.59 7.46 5.23
C TRP A 62 -6.51 6.54 6.04
N HIS A 63 -6.11 5.29 6.24
CA HIS A 63 -6.88 4.30 7.01
C HIS A 63 -7.09 4.74 8.46
N GLU A 64 -6.03 5.21 9.14
CA GLU A 64 -6.13 5.69 10.52
C GLU A 64 -6.95 6.98 10.64
N ARG A 65 -6.89 7.88 9.63
CA ARG A 65 -7.77 9.05 9.57
C ARG A 65 -9.24 8.67 9.40
N ASN A 66 -9.56 7.66 8.59
CA ASN A 66 -10.93 7.17 8.48
C ASN A 66 -11.43 6.57 9.79
N LYS A 67 -10.59 5.83 10.51
CA LYS A 67 -10.94 5.29 11.83
C LYS A 67 -11.23 6.39 12.85
N GLU A 68 -10.52 7.51 12.78
CA GLU A 68 -10.80 8.72 13.57
C GLU A 68 -12.21 9.26 13.33
N LEU A 69 -12.61 9.36 12.05
CA LEU A 69 -13.93 9.85 11.66
C LEU A 69 -15.05 8.95 12.19
N HIS A 70 -14.78 7.66 12.38
CA HIS A 70 -15.71 6.69 12.97
C HIS A 70 -15.56 6.56 14.50
N GLY A 71 -14.87 7.47 15.18
CA GLY A 71 -14.78 7.53 16.64
C GLY A 71 -13.83 6.51 17.27
N THR A 72 -12.95 5.88 16.48
CA THR A 72 -11.94 4.95 17.02
C THR A 72 -10.76 5.72 17.63
N LYS A 73 -10.18 5.20 18.72
CA LYS A 73 -8.96 5.78 19.30
C LYS A 73 -7.80 5.77 18.31
N LEU A 74 -7.10 6.88 18.28
CA LEU A 74 -6.00 7.14 17.35
C LEU A 74 -4.71 6.48 17.79
N LYS A 75 -4.00 5.85 16.85
CA LYS A 75 -2.64 5.36 17.10
C LYS A 75 -1.61 6.51 17.05
N PRO A 76 -0.56 6.47 17.89
CA PRO A 76 0.57 7.38 17.77
C PRO A 76 1.26 7.27 16.41
N ALA A 77 1.90 8.35 15.95
CA ALA A 77 2.58 8.39 14.65
C ALA A 77 3.66 7.30 14.51
N ASP A 78 4.42 7.03 15.57
CA ASP A 78 5.43 5.95 15.59
C ASP A 78 4.83 4.58 15.28
N ILE A 79 3.66 4.31 15.85
CA ILE A 79 2.97 3.04 15.67
C ILE A 79 2.50 2.90 14.22
N ILE A 80 2.11 4.00 13.57
CA ILE A 80 1.72 3.99 12.15
C ILE A 80 2.95 3.68 11.28
N CYS A 81 4.10 4.31 11.55
CA CYS A 81 5.34 4.03 10.84
C CYS A 81 5.75 2.56 10.98
N ILE A 82 5.82 2.05 12.21
CA ILE A 82 6.18 0.65 12.50
C ILE A 82 5.20 -0.29 11.79
N PHE A 83 3.89 -0.03 11.91
CA PHE A 83 2.87 -0.84 11.27
C PHE A 83 3.03 -0.89 9.76
N SER A 84 3.26 0.26 9.10
CA SER A 84 3.45 0.30 7.65
C SER A 84 4.63 -0.55 7.19
N ALA A 85 5.77 -0.48 7.90
CA ALA A 85 6.95 -1.25 7.57
C ALA A 85 6.73 -2.76 7.79
N SER A 86 6.15 -3.14 8.93
CA SER A 86 5.82 -4.54 9.23
C SER A 86 4.77 -5.12 8.29
N HIS A 87 3.82 -4.31 7.82
CA HIS A 87 2.78 -4.75 6.90
C HIS A 87 3.36 -5.04 5.51
N LEU A 88 4.23 -4.15 5.01
CA LEU A 88 4.89 -4.35 3.72
C LEU A 88 5.81 -5.59 3.73
N ASP A 89 6.59 -5.79 4.80
CA ASP A 89 7.43 -6.99 4.95
C ASP A 89 6.60 -8.30 4.95
N GLN A 90 5.46 -8.31 5.64
CA GLN A 90 4.54 -9.45 5.61
C GLN A 90 3.95 -9.69 4.22
N TYR A 91 3.61 -8.62 3.50
CA TYR A 91 3.10 -8.72 2.14
C TYR A 91 4.14 -9.34 1.19
N HIS A 92 5.40 -8.90 1.26
CA HIS A 92 6.49 -9.48 0.46
C HIS A 92 6.71 -10.96 0.78
N LYS A 93 6.75 -11.32 2.07
CA LYS A 93 6.88 -12.72 2.52
C LYS A 93 5.74 -13.61 2.01
N ALA A 94 4.51 -13.12 2.06
CA ALA A 94 3.34 -13.85 1.57
C ALA A 94 3.39 -14.02 0.04
N THR A 95 3.74 -12.97 -0.69
CA THR A 95 3.80 -12.97 -2.16
C THR A 95 4.86 -13.95 -2.67
N LEU A 96 6.04 -13.97 -2.05
CA LEU A 96 7.09 -14.95 -2.35
C LEU A 96 6.64 -16.39 -2.10
N SER A 97 5.89 -16.62 -1.03
CA SER A 97 5.36 -17.94 -0.68
C SER A 97 4.35 -18.46 -1.72
N THR A 98 3.51 -17.57 -2.27
CA THR A 98 2.54 -17.91 -3.31
C THR A 98 3.20 -18.27 -4.64
N VAL A 99 4.28 -17.57 -5.02
CA VAL A 99 5.02 -17.85 -6.26
C VAL A 99 5.67 -19.25 -6.22
N ILE A 100 6.20 -19.66 -5.07
CA ILE A 100 6.81 -20.99 -4.87
C ILE A 100 5.76 -22.11 -4.91
N GLN A 101 4.55 -21.87 -4.40
CA GLN A 101 3.48 -22.88 -4.44
C GLN A 101 2.94 -23.11 -5.86
N ASN A 102 2.84 -22.05 -6.68
CA ASN A 102 2.33 -22.18 -8.05
C ASN A 102 3.31 -22.87 -9.02
N SER A 103 4.59 -22.98 -8.68
CA SER A 103 5.60 -23.64 -9.51
C SER A 103 5.67 -25.17 -9.31
N ASN A 104 4.98 -25.71 -8.30
CA ASN A 104 5.03 -27.13 -7.95
C ASN A 104 3.78 -27.94 -8.35
N THR A 105 2.80 -27.36 -9.06
CA THR A 105 1.61 -28.08 -9.53
C THR A 105 1.63 -28.34 -11.04
N SER A 106 2.72 -28.92 -11.57
CA SER A 106 2.63 -29.66 -12.83
C SER A 106 2.13 -31.07 -12.53
N LYS A 107 0.80 -31.21 -12.40
CA LYS A 107 0.17 -32.52 -12.31
C LYS A 107 0.48 -33.29 -13.62
N PRO A 108 1.01 -34.53 -13.57
CA PRO A 108 1.21 -35.33 -14.79
C PRO A 108 -0.15 -35.58 -15.47
N PRO A 109 -0.21 -35.63 -16.81
CA PRO A 109 -1.44 -36.02 -17.50
C PRO A 109 -1.74 -37.49 -17.15
N ASP A 110 -2.91 -37.72 -16.57
CA ASP A 110 -3.43 -39.06 -16.31
C ASP A 110 -3.58 -39.79 -17.66
N PRO A 111 -2.95 -40.98 -17.85
CA PRO A 111 -3.29 -41.86 -18.96
C PRO A 111 -4.65 -42.47 -18.66
N HIS A 112 -5.33 -43.00 -19.68
CA HIS A 112 -6.65 -43.63 -19.63
C HIS A 112 -7.81 -42.66 -19.91
N THR A 113 -8.10 -42.47 -21.19
CA THR A 113 -9.44 -42.80 -21.71
C THR A 113 -9.26 -43.20 -23.17
N ALA A 114 -9.12 -44.50 -23.38
CA ALA A 114 -9.20 -45.10 -24.70
C ALA A 114 -10.64 -45.58 -24.91
N SER A 115 -11.16 -45.28 -26.10
CA SER A 115 -12.17 -46.04 -26.82
C SER A 115 -13.63 -45.90 -26.37
N HIS A 116 -14.43 -45.23 -27.20
CA HIS A 116 -15.56 -45.92 -27.80
C HIS A 116 -15.92 -45.33 -29.17
N THR A 117 -15.70 -46.16 -30.19
CA THR A 117 -16.09 -45.97 -31.58
C THR A 117 -17.55 -46.38 -31.77
N THR A 118 -18.20 -45.65 -32.68
CA THR A 118 -19.40 -45.81 -33.53
C THR A 118 -19.87 -47.26 -33.82
N PRO A 119 -21.03 -47.51 -34.50
CA PRO A 119 -21.86 -46.61 -35.32
C PRO A 119 -23.35 -46.50 -34.95
#